data_AF-A0A3Q4G4Q9-F1
#
_entry.id   AF-A0A3Q4G4Q9-F1
#
_cell.length_a   1.000
_cell.length_b   1.000
_cell.length_c   1.000
_cell.angle_alpha   90.00
_cell.angle_beta   90.00
_cell.angle_gamma   90.00
#
_symmetry.space_group_name_H-M   'P 1'
#
loop_
_entity.id
_entity.type
_entity.pdbx_description
1 polymer ?
#
loop_
_entity_poly.entity_id
_entity_poly.type
_entity_poly.pdbx_seq_one_letter_code
_entity_poly.pdbx_strand_id
1 'polypeptide(L)'
;PGGVQSFQSVLGLLVPRLSFASLSVPDIPHIAGYFGTKTRYEEVKPHLLRDPLSADPSVLRPPPAEHCSPVHLTAVIRHGSRYPTLKNIRRIRKLSELVRTEASRASGGSESWLQEIRNRWEAWYTEDMDGQLVMKGRDDLRQLASRLASVFPSLLSEENVRKRRVRFLTSSKHRCVSSVEAFQEGLQRESLGLTSDLCVWADAEPEYSHEVDDELMRFFDRCRGYVDGVENNRTALLEVEKFKHGEEMEGVRRRMADRLGLPHHRLTPGLLSFPNSVPKQRSQTAFPNISLWRLAGRRFRTSLIVPYAANLLFVLYDCQRGPRLQLLVNESPVRFPGLEAEDAPLYRDVRATYRHLLDGCDFHRECEGRAVGRAPNTEL
;
A
#
# COMPACT_ATOMS: atom_id res chain seq x y z
N PRO A 1 43.23 45.99 43.62
CA PRO A 1 44.45 45.15 43.49
C PRO A 1 44.44 44.01 44.52
N GLY A 2 44.14 42.74 44.25
CA GLY A 2 44.03 41.95 43.02
C GLY A 2 44.37 40.51 43.43
N GLY A 3 43.49 39.55 43.09
CA GLY A 3 43.75 38.09 43.17
C GLY A 3 43.64 37.48 44.59
N VAL A 4 43.16 36.25 44.83
CA VAL A 4 42.82 35.09 43.99
C VAL A 4 41.85 34.23 44.84
N GLN A 5 40.68 33.84 44.31
CA GLN A 5 39.85 32.79 44.92
C GLN A 5 40.02 31.52 44.09
N SER A 6 40.60 30.50 44.71
CA SER A 6 40.72 29.15 44.16
C SER A 6 39.37 28.45 44.33
N PHE A 7 38.70 28.15 43.21
CA PHE A 7 37.56 27.24 43.17
C PHE A 7 38.09 25.81 43.06
N GLN A 8 37.84 24.97 44.07
CA GLN A 8 37.98 23.53 43.94
C GLN A 8 36.77 22.98 43.17
N SER A 9 37.02 22.42 41.99
CA SER A 9 36.04 21.68 41.20
C SER A 9 35.97 20.23 41.66
N VAL A 10 34.81 19.80 42.15
CA VAL A 10 34.48 18.39 42.36
C VAL A 10 34.07 17.79 41.01
N LEU A 11 34.90 16.89 40.47
CA LEU A 11 34.63 16.17 39.24
C LEU A 11 33.72 14.97 39.53
N GLY A 12 32.41 15.15 39.39
CA GLY A 12 31.43 14.06 39.38
C GLY A 12 31.27 13.49 37.96
N LEU A 13 31.83 12.31 37.70
CA LEU A 13 31.60 11.53 36.48
C LEU A 13 30.16 10.98 36.47
N LEU A 14 29.24 11.73 35.87
CA LEU A 14 27.94 11.20 35.46
C LEU A 14 28.11 10.52 34.10
N VAL A 15 28.31 9.20 34.10
CA VAL A 15 28.11 8.37 32.91
C VAL A 15 26.60 8.35 32.64
N PRO A 16 26.11 8.93 31.52
CA PRO A 16 24.71 8.76 31.19
C PRO A 16 24.54 7.29 30.79
N ARG A 17 23.80 6.54 31.60
CA ARG A 17 23.24 5.26 31.17
C ARG A 17 22.35 5.57 29.97
N LEU A 18 22.87 5.31 28.77
CA LEU A 18 22.06 5.21 27.56
C LEU A 18 21.13 4.03 27.76
N SER A 19 19.95 4.30 28.32
CA SER A 19 18.82 3.41 28.23
C SER A 19 18.45 3.34 26.76
N PHE A 20 18.95 2.32 26.06
CA PHE A 20 18.35 1.85 24.83
C PHE A 20 16.96 1.34 25.19
N ALA A 21 15.98 2.26 25.22
CA ALA A 21 14.59 1.88 25.15
C ALA A 21 14.43 1.20 23.80
N SER A 22 14.41 -0.14 23.81
CA SER A 22 13.87 -0.92 22.71
C SER A 22 12.48 -0.37 22.45
N LEU A 23 12.31 0.44 21.39
CA LEU A 23 11.01 0.85 20.88
C LEU A 23 10.18 -0.42 20.74
N SER A 24 9.24 -0.61 21.67
CA SER A 24 8.38 -1.78 21.67
C SER A 24 7.58 -1.75 20.37
N VAL A 25 7.81 -2.72 19.50
CA VAL A 25 7.00 -2.90 18.30
C VAL A 25 5.55 -3.01 18.78
N PRO A 26 4.60 -2.25 18.20
CA PRO A 26 3.20 -2.35 18.56
C PRO A 26 2.75 -3.81 18.52
N ASP A 27 1.88 -4.23 19.44
CA ASP A 27 1.30 -5.58 19.37
C ASP A 27 0.46 -5.67 18.09
N ILE A 28 0.99 -6.34 17.06
CA ILE A 28 0.32 -6.47 15.76
C ILE A 28 -0.60 -7.68 15.80
N PRO A 29 -1.92 -7.49 15.58
CA PRO A 29 -2.84 -8.60 15.54
C PRO A 29 -2.42 -9.62 14.47
N HIS A 30 -2.49 -10.92 14.79
CA HIS A 30 -2.20 -12.01 13.83
C HIS A 30 -3.01 -11.95 12.52
N ILE A 31 -4.11 -11.20 12.51
CA ILE A 31 -4.95 -10.98 11.33
C ILE A 31 -4.44 -9.90 10.37
N ALA A 32 -3.43 -9.10 10.75
CA ALA A 32 -3.00 -7.91 10.00
C ALA A 32 -2.55 -8.21 8.55
N GLY A 33 -1.90 -9.35 8.31
CA GLY A 33 -1.49 -9.79 6.97
C GLY A 33 -2.63 -10.28 6.04
N TYR A 34 -3.87 -10.30 6.55
CA TYR A 34 -5.04 -10.86 5.86
C TYR A 34 -6.06 -9.79 5.45
N PHE A 35 -5.66 -8.52 5.33
CA PHE A 35 -6.56 -7.46 4.85
C PHE A 35 -6.49 -7.23 3.33
N GLY A 36 -5.83 -8.12 2.58
CA GLY A 36 -5.67 -8.01 1.12
C GLY A 36 -5.09 -6.66 0.74
N THR A 37 -5.70 -5.93 -0.20
CA THR A 37 -5.20 -4.60 -0.60
C THR A 37 -5.35 -3.50 0.47
N LYS A 38 -5.99 -3.77 1.61
CA LYS A 38 -6.09 -2.83 2.74
C LYS A 38 -5.01 -3.07 3.80
N THR A 39 -4.06 -3.97 3.52
CA THR A 39 -2.93 -4.27 4.38
C THR A 39 -2.01 -3.06 4.48
N ARG A 40 -1.47 -2.81 5.68
CA ARG A 40 -0.45 -1.76 5.92
C ARG A 40 0.85 -2.13 5.21
N TYR A 41 1.65 -1.14 4.86
CA TYR A 41 2.90 -1.38 4.13
C TYR A 41 3.91 -2.16 4.99
N GLU A 42 3.90 -1.93 6.30
CA GLU A 42 4.79 -2.56 7.27
C GLU A 42 4.54 -4.05 7.46
N GLU A 43 3.37 -4.58 7.07
CA GLU A 43 3.15 -6.04 7.06
C GLU A 43 3.97 -6.72 5.95
N VAL A 44 4.38 -5.95 4.92
CA VAL A 44 5.28 -6.41 3.85
C VAL A 44 6.74 -6.12 4.23
N LYS A 45 6.99 -5.04 4.98
CA LYS A 45 8.32 -4.61 5.44
C LYS A 45 8.35 -4.38 6.97
N PRO A 46 8.44 -5.44 7.79
CA PRO A 46 8.25 -5.32 9.25
C PRO A 46 9.30 -4.47 9.98
N HIS A 47 10.52 -4.33 9.43
CA HIS A 47 11.55 -3.49 10.04
C HIS A 47 11.16 -2.01 10.08
N LEU A 48 10.26 -1.55 9.19
CA LEU A 48 9.77 -0.17 9.15
C LEU A 48 8.93 0.21 10.38
N LEU A 49 8.47 -0.76 11.17
CA LEU A 49 7.81 -0.49 12.46
C LEU A 49 8.77 0.07 13.51
N ARG A 50 10.06 -0.27 13.40
CA ARG A 50 11.11 0.18 14.31
C ARG A 50 11.82 1.41 13.77
N ASP A 51 12.12 1.38 12.48
CA ASP A 51 12.80 2.47 11.78
C ASP A 51 12.12 2.71 10.42
N PRO A 52 11.19 3.68 10.35
CA PRO A 52 10.45 3.96 9.13
C PRO A 52 11.30 4.52 7.98
N LEU A 53 12.50 5.01 8.28
CA LEU A 53 13.44 5.56 7.30
C LEU A 53 14.54 4.54 6.94
N SER A 54 14.51 3.34 7.51
CA SER A 54 15.46 2.27 7.23
C SER A 54 15.45 1.93 5.74
N ALA A 55 16.56 2.19 5.07
CA ALA A 55 16.78 1.87 3.67
C ALA A 55 18.06 1.06 3.53
N ASP A 56 18.03 0.05 2.66
CA ASP A 56 19.16 -0.83 2.41
C ASP A 56 19.59 -0.69 0.93
N PRO A 57 20.69 0.01 0.62
CA PRO A 57 21.21 0.12 -0.74
C PRO A 57 21.57 -1.23 -1.38
N SER A 58 21.73 -2.31 -0.60
CA SER A 58 22.01 -3.66 -1.13
C SER A 58 20.85 -4.27 -1.93
N VAL A 59 19.67 -3.63 -1.89
CA VAL A 59 18.56 -3.96 -2.79
C VAL A 59 18.90 -3.67 -4.25
N LEU A 60 19.86 -2.78 -4.53
CA LEU A 60 20.40 -2.53 -5.86
C LEU A 60 21.39 -3.63 -6.21
N ARG A 61 21.07 -4.44 -7.22
CA ARG A 61 21.80 -5.64 -7.60
C ARG A 61 22.17 -5.62 -9.09
N PRO A 62 22.95 -4.62 -9.54
CA PRO A 62 23.57 -4.69 -10.86
C PRO A 62 24.57 -5.86 -10.91
N PRO A 63 24.96 -6.34 -12.11
CA PRO A 63 25.93 -7.42 -12.24
C PRO A 63 27.27 -7.05 -11.56
N PRO A 64 27.79 -7.88 -10.64
CA PRO A 64 28.95 -7.52 -9.82
C PRO A 64 30.27 -7.45 -10.62
N ALA A 65 30.31 -8.07 -11.79
CA ALA A 65 31.46 -8.05 -12.68
C ALA A 65 31.51 -6.81 -13.60
N GLU A 66 30.52 -5.91 -13.49
CA GLU A 66 30.40 -4.73 -14.36
C GLU A 66 30.37 -3.45 -13.52
N HIS A 67 31.02 -2.40 -14.01
CA HIS A 67 30.84 -1.06 -13.46
C HIS A 67 29.50 -0.52 -13.96
N CYS A 68 28.55 -0.39 -13.05
CA CYS A 68 27.19 0.02 -13.33
C CYS A 68 26.80 1.21 -12.45
N SER A 69 26.12 2.19 -13.03
CA SER A 69 25.52 3.30 -12.28
C SER A 69 24.04 3.45 -12.63
N PRO A 70 23.15 3.73 -11.65
CA PRO A 70 21.75 3.97 -11.93
C PRO A 70 21.60 5.32 -12.66
N VAL A 71 20.93 5.30 -13.81
CA VAL A 71 20.75 6.48 -14.68
C VAL A 71 19.29 6.89 -14.86
N HIS A 72 18.34 5.99 -14.60
CA HIS A 72 16.91 6.31 -14.64
C HIS A 72 16.13 5.45 -13.65
N LEU A 73 15.13 6.06 -13.00
CA LEU A 73 14.20 5.41 -12.11
C LEU A 73 12.78 5.71 -12.58
N THR A 74 12.00 4.67 -12.89
CA THR A 74 10.55 4.78 -13.06
C THR A 74 9.85 4.13 -11.88
N ALA A 75 8.95 4.86 -11.23
CA ALA A 75 8.24 4.39 -10.05
C ALA A 75 6.73 4.50 -10.24
N VAL A 76 6.01 3.39 -10.10
CA VAL A 76 4.55 3.37 -10.01
C VAL A 76 4.17 3.11 -8.56
N ILE A 77 3.62 4.12 -7.91
CA ILE A 77 3.36 4.10 -6.47
C ILE A 77 1.86 4.22 -6.22
N ARG A 78 1.31 3.27 -5.46
CA ARG A 78 -0.07 3.32 -4.99
C ARG A 78 -0.18 4.36 -3.87
N HIS A 79 -1.33 5.04 -3.82
CA HIS A 79 -1.67 5.91 -2.70
C HIS A 79 -1.48 5.25 -1.31
N GLY A 80 -1.27 6.08 -0.29
CA GLY A 80 -1.05 5.63 1.08
C GLY A 80 -2.32 5.13 1.76
N SER A 81 -2.20 4.85 3.06
CA SER A 81 -3.32 4.48 3.92
C SER A 81 -4.44 5.53 3.87
N ARG A 82 -5.69 5.09 3.83
CA ARG A 82 -6.85 5.98 3.67
C ARG A 82 -8.06 5.53 4.48
N TYR A 83 -8.99 6.46 4.70
CA TYR A 83 -10.29 6.16 5.27
C TYR A 83 -11.12 5.24 4.35
N PRO A 84 -12.14 4.55 4.90
CA PRO A 84 -13.10 3.80 4.08
C PRO A 84 -13.83 4.71 3.10
N THR A 85 -14.34 4.14 2.02
CA THR A 85 -15.21 4.89 1.09
C THR A 85 -16.60 5.08 1.69
N LEU A 86 -17.35 6.07 1.22
CA LEU A 86 -18.71 6.40 1.67
C LEU A 86 -19.63 5.17 1.73
N LYS A 87 -19.58 4.33 0.69
CA LYS A 87 -20.31 3.06 0.64
C LYS A 87 -19.97 2.13 1.81
N ASN A 88 -18.69 2.05 2.20
CA ASN A 88 -18.24 1.22 3.31
C ASN A 88 -18.53 1.89 4.67
N ILE A 89 -18.42 3.22 4.77
CA ILE A 89 -18.79 3.98 5.98
C ILE A 89 -20.25 3.70 6.35
N ARG A 90 -21.16 3.79 5.37
CA ARG A 90 -22.59 3.46 5.58
C ARG A 90 -22.82 2.01 6.02
N ARG A 91 -22.02 1.06 5.53
CA ARG A 91 -22.10 -0.36 5.95
C ARG A 91 -21.59 -0.56 7.38
N ILE A 92 -20.47 0.06 7.74
CA ILE A 92 -19.91 0.01 9.10
C ILE A 92 -20.93 0.59 10.09
N ARG A 93 -21.52 1.75 9.78
CA ARG A 93 -22.57 2.36 10.59
C ARG A 93 -23.79 1.45 10.74
N LYS A 94 -24.27 0.86 9.64
CA LYS A 94 -25.40 -0.09 9.69
C LYS A 94 -25.09 -1.32 10.57
N LEU A 95 -23.87 -1.85 10.51
CA LEU A 95 -23.46 -2.97 11.35
C LEU A 95 -23.33 -2.58 12.81
N SER A 96 -22.72 -1.43 13.10
CA SER A 96 -22.60 -0.88 14.46
C SER A 96 -23.96 -0.63 15.08
N GLU A 97 -24.90 -0.05 14.34
CA GLU A 97 -26.29 0.15 14.79
C GLU A 97 -26.97 -1.18 15.12
N LEU A 98 -26.87 -2.16 14.21
CA LEU A 98 -27.45 -3.50 14.40
C LEU A 98 -26.90 -4.18 15.66
N VAL A 99 -25.58 -4.08 15.90
CA VAL A 99 -24.95 -4.65 17.09
C VAL A 99 -25.41 -3.92 18.34
N ARG A 100 -25.53 -2.60 18.31
CA ARG A 100 -25.94 -1.79 19.46
C ARG A 100 -27.38 -2.08 19.89
N THR A 101 -28.30 -2.23 18.93
CA THR A 101 -29.74 -2.34 19.18
C THR A 101 -30.22 -3.77 19.38
N GLU A 102 -29.74 -4.71 18.56
CA GLU A 102 -30.31 -6.06 18.46
C GLU A 102 -29.39 -7.17 19.01
N ALA A 103 -28.08 -6.92 19.17
CA ALA A 103 -27.18 -7.97 19.67
C ALA A 103 -27.52 -8.32 21.12
N SER A 104 -27.91 -9.57 21.32
CA SER A 104 -28.38 -10.11 22.59
C SER A 104 -27.57 -11.35 22.94
N ARG A 105 -27.53 -11.73 24.21
CA ARG A 105 -26.71 -12.88 24.65
C ARG A 105 -27.20 -14.16 23.98
N ALA A 106 -26.32 -14.91 23.33
CA ALA A 106 -26.52 -16.35 23.22
C ALA A 106 -26.23 -16.94 24.62
N SER A 107 -27.29 -17.29 25.34
CA SER A 107 -27.33 -18.15 26.55
C SER A 107 -26.01 -18.37 27.31
N GLY A 108 -25.83 -17.69 28.46
CA GLY A 108 -24.99 -18.24 29.56
C GLY A 108 -23.68 -17.54 29.95
N GLY A 109 -23.45 -16.25 29.65
CA GLY A 109 -22.28 -15.55 30.20
C GLY A 109 -22.31 -14.04 30.04
N SER A 110 -21.79 -13.32 31.05
CA SER A 110 -21.43 -11.91 30.96
C SER A 110 -20.14 -11.79 30.14
N GLU A 111 -20.20 -11.89 28.82
CA GLU A 111 -19.05 -11.56 28.00
C GLU A 111 -18.85 -10.03 28.01
N SER A 112 -17.88 -9.59 28.81
CA SER A 112 -17.48 -8.18 28.96
C SER A 112 -17.25 -7.50 27.62
N TRP A 113 -16.73 -8.24 26.62
CA TRP A 113 -16.44 -7.72 25.29
C TRP A 113 -17.69 -7.30 24.51
N LEU A 114 -18.84 -7.99 24.62
CA LEU A 114 -20.03 -7.61 23.85
C LEU A 114 -20.65 -6.33 24.42
N GLN A 115 -20.67 -6.20 25.74
CA GLN A 115 -21.06 -4.96 26.41
C GLN A 115 -20.09 -3.83 26.05
N GLU A 116 -18.80 -4.12 25.97
CA GLU A 116 -17.80 -3.15 25.52
C GLU A 116 -18.06 -2.70 24.09
N ILE A 117 -18.30 -3.61 23.14
CA ILE A 117 -18.62 -3.24 21.76
C ILE A 117 -19.93 -2.44 21.71
N ARG A 118 -20.98 -2.85 22.41
CA ARG A 118 -22.27 -2.13 22.37
C ARG A 118 -22.18 -0.71 22.94
N ASN A 119 -21.38 -0.52 23.98
CA ASN A 119 -21.35 0.73 24.74
C ASN A 119 -20.17 1.64 24.36
N ARG A 120 -19.07 1.09 23.85
CA ARG A 120 -17.84 1.84 23.54
C ARG A 120 -17.46 1.86 22.06
N TRP A 121 -18.00 0.96 21.22
CA TRP A 121 -17.67 1.01 19.80
C TRP A 121 -18.47 2.11 19.09
N GLU A 122 -17.85 3.28 19.00
CA GLU A 122 -18.37 4.38 18.20
C GLU A 122 -17.96 4.25 16.73
N ALA A 123 -18.95 4.27 15.83
CA ALA A 123 -18.70 4.33 14.39
C ALA A 123 -18.38 5.77 13.94
N TRP A 124 -17.23 6.29 14.37
CA TRP A 124 -16.80 7.69 14.23
C TRP A 124 -16.47 8.15 12.80
N TYR A 125 -16.50 7.25 11.82
CA TYR A 125 -16.31 7.64 10.42
C TYR A 125 -17.45 8.55 9.96
N THR A 126 -17.10 9.74 9.47
CA THR A 126 -18.04 10.71 8.88
C THR A 126 -18.08 10.62 7.36
N GLU A 127 -19.17 11.08 6.71
CA GLU A 127 -19.32 10.90 5.26
C GLU A 127 -18.30 11.71 4.45
N ASP A 128 -17.82 12.84 5.00
CA ASP A 128 -16.77 13.69 4.43
C ASP A 128 -15.40 12.99 4.35
N MET A 129 -15.15 11.96 5.17
CA MET A 129 -13.92 11.18 5.13
C MET A 129 -13.79 10.26 3.89
N ASP A 130 -14.75 10.25 2.95
CA ASP A 130 -14.87 9.32 1.82
C ASP A 130 -13.55 9.05 1.06
N GLY A 131 -12.87 7.98 1.45
CA GLY A 131 -11.63 7.55 0.81
C GLY A 131 -10.48 8.55 0.91
N GLN A 132 -10.58 9.57 1.78
CA GLN A 132 -9.52 10.56 2.01
C GLN A 132 -8.28 9.89 2.59
N LEU A 133 -7.10 10.40 2.20
CA LEU A 133 -5.82 9.92 2.71
C LEU A 133 -5.72 10.25 4.21
N VAL A 134 -5.35 9.28 5.05
CA VAL A 134 -5.14 9.54 6.48
C VAL A 134 -3.74 10.09 6.72
N MET A 135 -3.48 10.70 7.88
CA MET A 135 -2.15 11.21 8.23
C MET A 135 -1.07 10.13 8.14
N LYS A 136 -1.33 8.94 8.68
CA LYS A 136 -0.47 7.76 8.51
C LYS A 136 -0.16 7.46 7.03
N GLY A 137 -1.13 7.67 6.13
CA GLY A 137 -0.96 7.51 4.70
C GLY A 137 -0.11 8.58 4.04
N ARG A 138 -0.11 9.82 4.56
CA ARG A 138 0.87 10.84 4.16
C ARG A 138 2.27 10.42 4.60
N ASP A 139 2.41 9.96 5.84
CA ASP A 139 3.68 9.52 6.39
C ASP A 139 4.26 8.31 5.64
N ASP A 140 3.41 7.36 5.24
CA ASP A 140 3.79 6.23 4.38
C ASP A 140 4.58 6.70 3.14
N LEU A 141 4.12 7.78 2.49
CA LEU A 141 4.70 8.32 1.26
C LEU A 141 5.88 9.26 1.50
N ARG A 142 5.85 10.07 2.56
CA ARG A 142 7.01 10.88 2.98
C ARG A 142 8.22 9.99 3.27
N GLN A 143 7.99 8.94 4.06
CA GLN A 143 9.04 8.01 4.46
C GLN A 143 9.52 7.19 3.26
N LEU A 144 8.62 6.76 2.36
CA LEU A 144 9.01 6.11 1.11
C LEU A 144 9.89 7.03 0.25
N ALA A 145 9.55 8.30 0.13
CA ALA A 145 10.36 9.27 -0.60
C ALA A 145 11.78 9.40 0.00
N SER A 146 11.90 9.57 1.32
CA SER A 146 13.20 9.63 2.00
C SER A 146 14.02 8.35 1.77
N ARG A 147 13.41 7.16 1.91
CA ARG A 147 14.10 5.89 1.66
C ARG A 147 14.58 5.78 0.22
N LEU A 148 13.76 6.15 -0.76
CA LEU A 148 14.17 6.14 -2.16
C LEU A 148 15.26 7.17 -2.46
N ALA A 149 15.21 8.36 -1.86
CA ALA A 149 16.27 9.36 -2.00
C ALA A 149 17.60 8.86 -1.42
N SER A 150 17.57 8.16 -0.28
CA SER A 150 18.74 7.51 0.33
C SER A 150 19.33 6.41 -0.55
N VAL A 151 18.48 5.60 -1.22
CA VAL A 151 18.93 4.52 -2.13
C VAL A 151 19.40 5.05 -3.48
N PHE A 152 18.83 6.15 -3.97
CA PHE A 152 19.13 6.74 -5.29
C PHE A 152 19.61 8.20 -5.19
N PRO A 153 20.70 8.48 -4.46
CA PRO A 153 21.12 9.85 -4.16
C PRO A 153 21.52 10.64 -5.42
N SER A 154 21.98 9.97 -6.48
CA SER A 154 22.32 10.63 -7.76
C SER A 154 21.10 10.99 -8.61
N LEU A 155 19.97 10.28 -8.44
CA LEU A 155 18.76 10.47 -9.25
C LEU A 155 17.75 11.38 -8.55
N LEU A 156 17.56 11.20 -7.24
CA LEU A 156 16.58 11.92 -6.42
C LEU A 156 17.22 13.01 -5.56
N SER A 157 18.35 13.58 -6.00
CA SER A 157 18.99 14.72 -5.34
C SER A 157 18.11 15.98 -5.36
N GLU A 158 18.33 16.86 -4.38
CA GLU A 158 17.69 18.19 -4.32
C GLU A 158 17.83 18.94 -5.66
N GLU A 159 19.03 18.91 -6.25
CA GLU A 159 19.32 19.56 -7.51
C GLU A 159 18.42 19.03 -8.65
N ASN A 160 18.27 17.72 -8.77
CA ASN A 160 17.45 17.11 -9.82
C ASN A 160 15.97 17.40 -9.61
N VAL A 161 15.49 17.40 -8.36
CA VAL A 161 14.11 17.78 -8.03
C VAL A 161 13.87 19.25 -8.38
N ARG A 162 14.74 20.17 -7.95
CA ARG A 162 14.61 21.62 -8.20
C ARG A 162 14.73 21.98 -9.68
N LYS A 163 15.60 21.30 -10.42
CA LYS A 163 15.77 21.46 -11.87
C LYS A 163 14.69 20.75 -12.70
N ARG A 164 13.65 20.20 -12.06
CA ARG A 164 12.53 19.49 -12.72
C ARG A 164 12.99 18.32 -13.59
N ARG A 165 14.09 17.64 -13.19
CA ARG A 165 14.55 16.38 -13.79
C ARG A 165 13.78 15.17 -13.26
N VAL A 166 13.09 15.34 -12.13
CA VAL A 166 12.12 14.38 -11.60
C VAL A 166 10.72 14.83 -12.01
N ARG A 167 9.96 13.95 -12.67
CA ARG A 167 8.57 14.21 -13.09
C ARG A 167 7.61 13.46 -12.19
N PHE A 168 6.58 14.15 -11.70
CA PHE A 168 5.53 13.56 -10.87
C PHE A 168 4.21 13.55 -11.65
N LEU A 169 3.62 12.36 -11.78
CA LEU A 169 2.33 12.12 -12.43
C LEU A 169 1.38 11.50 -11.41
N THR A 170 0.12 11.92 -11.42
CA THR A 170 -0.91 11.38 -10.52
C THR A 170 -2.26 11.26 -11.21
N SER A 171 -3.14 10.43 -10.67
CA SER A 171 -4.54 10.42 -11.07
C SER A 171 -5.31 11.54 -10.37
N SER A 172 -6.44 11.95 -10.93
CA SER A 172 -7.34 12.98 -10.36
C SER A 172 -7.97 12.63 -9.00
N LYS A 173 -7.81 11.40 -8.50
CA LYS A 173 -8.35 11.01 -7.18
C LYS A 173 -7.64 11.80 -6.09
N HIS A 174 -8.42 12.48 -5.24
CA HIS A 174 -7.93 13.31 -4.12
C HIS A 174 -6.85 12.63 -3.28
N ARG A 175 -7.07 11.37 -2.90
CA ARG A 175 -6.07 10.57 -2.15
C ARG A 175 -4.75 10.35 -2.88
N CYS A 176 -4.75 10.30 -4.21
CA CYS A 176 -3.56 10.15 -5.04
C CYS A 176 -2.83 11.49 -5.18
N VAL A 177 -3.57 12.59 -5.34
CA VAL A 177 -3.03 13.96 -5.29
C VAL A 177 -2.35 14.20 -3.93
N SER A 178 -3.04 13.95 -2.82
CA SER A 178 -2.45 14.08 -1.48
C SER A 178 -1.26 13.13 -1.24
N SER A 179 -1.20 11.99 -1.93
CA SER A 179 -0.07 11.06 -1.82
C SER A 179 1.16 11.58 -2.55
N VAL A 180 1.01 12.17 -3.75
CA VAL A 180 2.14 12.72 -4.51
C VAL A 180 2.67 14.01 -3.87
N GLU A 181 1.80 14.80 -3.26
CA GLU A 181 2.20 15.94 -2.42
C GLU A 181 3.05 15.46 -1.23
N ALA A 182 2.56 14.48 -0.46
CA ALA A 182 3.31 13.92 0.66
C ALA A 182 4.65 13.29 0.24
N PHE A 183 4.71 12.67 -0.95
CA PHE A 183 5.96 12.16 -1.49
C PHE A 183 6.96 13.29 -1.80
N GLN A 184 6.51 14.39 -2.42
CA GLN A 184 7.35 15.57 -2.67
C GLN A 184 7.83 16.22 -1.37
N GLU A 185 6.97 16.33 -0.35
CA GLU A 185 7.37 16.79 0.99
C GLU A 185 8.50 15.92 1.57
N GLY A 186 8.43 14.60 1.40
CA GLY A 186 9.48 13.68 1.87
C GLY A 186 10.83 13.91 1.18
N LEU A 187 10.84 14.11 -0.14
CA LEU A 187 12.06 14.45 -0.89
C LEU A 187 12.66 15.79 -0.44
N GLN A 188 11.82 16.79 -0.16
CA GLN A 188 12.27 18.10 0.32
C GLN A 188 12.88 18.00 1.72
N ARG A 189 12.26 17.24 2.64
CA ARG A 189 12.78 17.04 4.00
C ARG A 189 14.15 16.35 3.99
N GLU A 190 14.31 15.32 3.16
CA GLU A 190 15.57 14.61 2.99
C GLU A 190 16.67 15.54 2.48
N SER A 191 16.33 16.35 1.46
CA SER A 191 17.26 17.32 0.87
C SER A 191 17.79 18.35 1.88
N LEU A 192 16.94 18.73 2.85
CA LEU A 192 17.31 19.69 3.91
C LEU A 192 18.03 19.04 5.10
N GLY A 193 18.25 17.71 5.10
CA GLY A 193 18.82 16.99 6.25
C GLY A 193 17.97 17.10 7.53
N LEU A 194 16.69 17.44 7.40
CA LEU A 194 15.78 17.67 8.52
C LEU A 194 15.22 16.33 9.00
N THR A 195 15.86 15.77 10.04
CA THR A 195 15.48 14.51 10.69
C THR A 195 14.55 14.68 11.91
N SER A 196 14.14 15.91 12.24
CA SER A 196 13.37 16.23 13.45
C SER A 196 12.24 17.23 13.16
N ASP A 197 11.17 17.18 13.97
CA ASP A 197 9.92 17.98 13.94
C ASP A 197 10.10 19.52 14.04
N LEU A 198 11.32 20.04 13.91
CA LEU A 198 11.61 21.47 13.84
C LEU A 198 11.32 21.97 12.42
N CYS A 199 10.03 22.04 12.07
CA CYS A 199 9.55 22.86 10.98
C CYS A 199 9.67 24.32 11.41
N VAL A 200 10.88 24.86 11.40
CA VAL A 200 11.13 26.28 11.64
C VAL A 200 10.76 27.03 10.37
N TRP A 201 9.55 27.60 10.36
CA TRP A 201 9.17 28.83 9.64
C TRP A 201 9.85 29.04 8.28
N ALA A 202 9.40 28.31 7.27
CA ALA A 202 9.35 28.85 5.92
C ALA A 202 7.88 29.18 5.65
N ASP A 203 7.51 30.46 5.69
CA ASP A 203 6.18 30.98 5.34
C ASP A 203 5.81 30.78 3.85
N ALA A 204 6.44 29.81 3.19
CA ALA A 204 6.18 29.44 1.82
C ALA A 204 5.43 28.11 1.82
N GLU A 205 4.17 28.13 1.36
CA GLU A 205 3.46 26.92 1.00
C GLU A 205 4.35 26.07 0.07
N PRO A 206 4.54 24.77 0.35
CA PRO A 206 5.36 23.92 -0.50
C PRO A 206 4.83 23.95 -1.94
N GLU A 207 5.66 24.45 -2.87
CA GLU A 207 5.30 24.47 -4.29
C GLU A 207 5.37 23.04 -4.83
N TYR A 208 4.20 22.43 -5.01
CA TYR A 208 4.09 21.11 -5.63
C TYR A 208 4.10 21.23 -7.15
N SER A 209 4.90 20.38 -7.80
CA SER A 209 4.99 20.31 -9.26
C SER A 209 4.62 18.90 -9.72
N HIS A 210 3.32 18.64 -9.84
CA HIS A 210 2.81 17.36 -10.36
C HIS A 210 1.78 17.59 -11.48
N GLU A 211 1.70 16.62 -12.39
CA GLU A 211 0.76 16.59 -13.50
C GLU A 211 -0.35 15.57 -13.20
N VAL A 212 -1.60 15.95 -13.46
CA VAL A 212 -2.75 15.04 -13.34
C VAL A 212 -3.00 14.41 -14.71
N ASP A 213 -2.79 13.10 -14.81
CA ASP A 213 -2.94 12.32 -16.04
C ASP A 213 -3.78 11.06 -15.78
N ASP A 214 -5.10 11.17 -15.95
CA ASP A 214 -6.01 10.03 -15.85
C ASP A 214 -5.99 9.13 -17.09
N GLU A 215 -5.45 9.58 -18.22
CA GLU A 215 -5.33 8.74 -19.41
C GLU A 215 -4.29 7.65 -19.16
N LEU A 216 -3.15 8.02 -18.56
CA LEU A 216 -2.13 7.07 -18.13
C LEU A 216 -2.47 6.38 -16.81
N MET A 217 -2.94 7.11 -15.78
CA MET A 217 -3.06 6.55 -14.43
C MET A 217 -4.39 5.85 -14.16
N ARG A 218 -5.41 6.10 -15.00
CA ARG A 218 -6.76 5.52 -14.91
C ARG A 218 -7.27 5.02 -16.26
N PHE A 219 -6.39 4.53 -17.13
CA PHE A 219 -6.75 3.99 -18.46
C PHE A 219 -7.94 3.01 -18.41
N PHE A 220 -8.06 2.23 -17.33
CA PHE A 220 -9.15 1.26 -17.13
C PHE A 220 -10.54 1.89 -17.00
N ASP A 221 -10.67 3.11 -16.49
CA ASP A 221 -11.97 3.81 -16.37
C ASP A 221 -12.53 4.22 -17.75
N ARG A 222 -11.65 4.41 -18.74
CA ARG A 222 -12.00 4.88 -20.10
C ARG A 222 -12.09 3.74 -21.10
N CYS A 223 -11.68 2.54 -20.69
CA CYS A 223 -11.64 1.37 -21.55
C CYS A 223 -13.02 0.70 -21.65
N ARG A 224 -13.82 0.99 -22.68
CA ARG A 224 -15.20 0.45 -22.80
C ARG A 224 -15.25 -1.07 -22.73
N GLY A 225 -14.34 -1.76 -23.42
CA GLY A 225 -14.23 -3.22 -23.36
C GLY A 225 -14.09 -3.76 -21.93
N TYR A 226 -13.33 -3.08 -21.07
CA TYR A 226 -13.22 -3.42 -19.65
C TYR A 226 -14.44 -2.96 -18.85
N VAL A 227 -14.90 -1.72 -19.06
CA VAL A 227 -16.02 -1.14 -18.31
C VAL A 227 -17.28 -1.96 -18.50
N ASP A 228 -17.62 -2.28 -19.74
CA ASP A 228 -18.83 -3.01 -20.08
C ASP A 228 -18.63 -4.53 -19.91
N GLY A 229 -17.47 -5.05 -20.31
CA GLY A 229 -17.20 -6.48 -20.30
C GLY A 229 -16.82 -7.05 -18.94
N VAL A 230 -16.30 -6.23 -18.01
CA VAL A 230 -15.78 -6.67 -16.71
C VAL A 230 -16.38 -5.88 -15.56
N GLU A 231 -16.40 -4.54 -15.63
CA GLU A 231 -16.80 -3.74 -14.48
C GLU A 231 -18.30 -3.77 -14.20
N ASN A 232 -19.10 -3.55 -15.24
CA ASN A 232 -20.55 -3.57 -15.20
C ASN A 232 -21.11 -4.98 -15.43
N ASN A 233 -20.26 -5.93 -15.84
CA ASN A 233 -20.66 -7.30 -16.12
C ASN A 233 -20.69 -8.16 -14.85
N ARG A 234 -21.89 -8.63 -14.49
CA ARG A 234 -22.09 -9.49 -13.32
C ARG A 234 -21.45 -10.87 -13.48
N THR A 235 -21.29 -11.38 -14.71
CA THR A 235 -20.64 -12.69 -14.93
C THR A 235 -19.13 -12.62 -14.70
N ALA A 236 -18.50 -11.45 -14.89
CA ALA A 236 -17.10 -11.23 -14.56
C ALA A 236 -16.82 -11.24 -13.04
N LEU A 237 -17.87 -11.13 -12.21
CA LEU A 237 -17.78 -11.23 -10.75
C LEU A 237 -18.32 -12.56 -10.21
N LEU A 238 -18.52 -13.56 -11.08
CA LEU A 238 -19.14 -14.84 -10.72
C LEU A 238 -18.44 -15.51 -9.54
N GLU A 239 -17.10 -15.57 -9.53
CA GLU A 239 -16.35 -16.21 -8.43
C GLU A 239 -16.47 -15.45 -7.11
N VAL A 240 -16.66 -14.12 -7.15
CA VAL A 240 -16.95 -13.32 -5.95
C VAL A 240 -18.35 -13.63 -5.44
N GLU A 241 -19.33 -13.79 -6.34
CA GLU A 241 -20.70 -14.14 -5.96
C GLU A 241 -20.82 -15.58 -5.46
N LYS A 242 -20.17 -16.55 -6.10
CA LYS A 242 -20.05 -17.93 -5.61
C LYS A 242 -19.45 -17.96 -4.22
N PHE A 243 -18.36 -17.22 -3.99
CA PHE A 243 -17.72 -17.15 -2.67
C PHE A 243 -18.65 -16.53 -1.61
N LYS A 244 -19.35 -15.43 -1.93
CA LYS A 244 -20.29 -14.76 -1.00
C LYS A 244 -21.43 -15.66 -0.54
N HIS A 245 -21.87 -16.58 -1.39
CA HIS A 245 -22.95 -17.52 -1.12
C HIS A 245 -22.46 -18.95 -0.83
N GLY A 246 -21.15 -19.16 -0.78
CA GLY A 246 -20.51 -20.44 -0.50
C GLY A 246 -20.48 -20.78 0.99
N GLU A 247 -20.12 -22.02 1.29
CA GLU A 247 -20.10 -22.55 2.65
C GLU A 247 -19.18 -21.78 3.60
N GLU A 248 -18.06 -21.22 3.10
CA GLU A 248 -17.16 -20.42 3.92
C GLU A 248 -17.84 -19.16 4.47
N MET A 249 -18.48 -18.38 3.60
CA MET A 249 -19.17 -17.15 4.01
C MET A 249 -20.41 -17.45 4.83
N GLU A 250 -21.12 -18.51 4.50
CA GLU A 250 -22.25 -18.98 5.29
C GLU A 250 -21.82 -19.41 6.70
N GLY A 251 -20.68 -20.09 6.82
CA GLY A 251 -20.09 -20.42 8.11
C GLY A 251 -19.67 -19.18 8.91
N VAL A 252 -19.13 -18.15 8.26
CA VAL A 252 -18.83 -16.86 8.90
C VAL A 252 -20.11 -16.20 9.42
N ARG A 253 -21.16 -16.16 8.59
CA ARG A 253 -22.45 -15.58 8.97
C ARG A 253 -23.05 -16.28 10.18
N ARG A 254 -23.07 -17.63 10.18
CA ARG A 254 -23.54 -18.43 11.32
C ARG A 254 -22.74 -18.15 12.59
N ARG A 255 -21.40 -18.27 12.55
CA ARG A 255 -20.55 -17.99 13.72
C ARG A 255 -20.71 -16.57 14.25
N MET A 256 -20.84 -15.57 13.38
CA MET A 256 -21.07 -14.19 13.80
C MET A 256 -22.47 -13.98 14.37
N ALA A 257 -23.49 -14.60 13.77
CA ALA A 257 -24.85 -14.56 14.28
C ALA A 257 -24.94 -15.15 15.68
N ASP A 258 -24.34 -16.33 15.87
CA ASP A 258 -24.30 -17.03 17.16
C ASP A 258 -23.54 -16.19 18.21
N ARG A 259 -22.36 -15.68 17.85
CA ARG A 259 -21.50 -14.92 18.78
C ARG A 259 -22.08 -13.55 19.16
N LEU A 260 -22.87 -12.94 18.29
CA LEU A 260 -23.55 -11.67 18.55
C LEU A 260 -25.00 -11.86 19.05
N GLY A 261 -25.51 -13.10 19.10
CA GLY A 261 -26.91 -13.43 19.30
C GLY A 261 -27.86 -12.61 18.42
N LEU A 262 -27.52 -12.52 17.13
CA LEU A 262 -28.31 -11.88 16.10
C LEU A 262 -28.99 -12.94 15.22
N PRO A 263 -30.22 -12.71 14.73
CA PRO A 263 -30.82 -13.60 13.74
C PRO A 263 -29.95 -13.69 12.48
N HIS A 264 -29.70 -14.91 12.02
CA HIS A 264 -28.81 -15.18 10.88
C HIS A 264 -29.13 -14.36 9.60
N HIS A 265 -30.42 -14.08 9.35
CA HIS A 265 -30.86 -13.30 8.19
C HIS A 265 -30.47 -11.81 8.26
N ARG A 266 -30.17 -11.26 9.45
CA ARG A 266 -29.74 -9.85 9.62
C ARG A 266 -28.32 -9.63 9.11
N LEU A 267 -27.47 -10.65 9.20
CA LEU A 267 -26.08 -10.61 8.74
C LEU A 267 -25.98 -11.05 7.28
N THR A 268 -26.24 -10.13 6.35
CA THR A 268 -26.12 -10.42 4.91
C THR A 268 -24.64 -10.48 4.46
N PRO A 269 -24.31 -11.27 3.40
CA PRO A 269 -22.95 -11.28 2.85
C PRO A 269 -22.45 -9.88 2.50
N GLY A 270 -23.31 -8.98 2.01
CA GLY A 270 -22.94 -7.60 1.67
C GLY A 270 -22.59 -6.71 2.86
N LEU A 271 -23.12 -7.01 4.05
CA LEU A 271 -22.82 -6.31 5.30
C LEU A 271 -21.49 -6.79 5.90
N LEU A 272 -21.21 -8.09 5.79
CA LEU A 272 -19.96 -8.70 6.28
C LEU A 272 -18.81 -8.58 5.26
N SER A 273 -19.15 -8.40 3.99
CA SER A 273 -18.17 -8.32 2.92
C SER A 273 -17.70 -6.89 2.69
N PHE A 274 -16.51 -6.58 3.18
CA PHE A 274 -15.75 -5.38 2.78
C PHE A 274 -14.86 -5.74 1.59
N PRO A 275 -15.31 -5.53 0.33
CA PRO A 275 -14.52 -5.94 -0.83
C PRO A 275 -13.13 -5.34 -0.74
N ASN A 276 -12.11 -6.18 -0.82
CA ASN A 276 -10.77 -5.72 -1.14
C ASN A 276 -10.78 -5.21 -2.59
N SER A 277 -9.84 -4.35 -2.92
CA SER A 277 -9.58 -3.96 -4.31
C SER A 277 -8.98 -5.16 -5.04
N VAL A 278 -9.76 -6.21 -5.21
CA VAL A 278 -9.36 -7.40 -5.94
C VAL A 278 -9.30 -7.02 -7.41
N PRO A 279 -8.26 -7.37 -8.17
CA PRO A 279 -8.36 -7.41 -9.62
C PRO A 279 -9.58 -8.27 -9.96
N LYS A 280 -10.59 -7.73 -10.65
CA LYS A 280 -11.85 -8.45 -10.96
C LYS A 280 -11.62 -9.78 -11.70
N GLN A 281 -10.38 -10.04 -12.14
CA GLN A 281 -9.90 -11.25 -12.80
C GLN A 281 -9.46 -12.42 -11.87
N ARG A 282 -9.17 -12.20 -10.57
CA ARG A 282 -8.78 -13.29 -9.64
C ARG A 282 -9.30 -13.06 -8.23
N SER A 283 -10.30 -13.84 -7.80
CA SER A 283 -11.02 -13.74 -6.51
C SER A 283 -10.10 -13.80 -5.28
N GLN A 284 -9.85 -12.64 -4.64
CA GLN A 284 -9.14 -12.53 -3.36
C GLN A 284 -9.80 -11.56 -2.41
N THR A 285 -11.02 -11.89 -2.02
CA THR A 285 -11.61 -11.27 -0.85
C THR A 285 -10.96 -11.82 0.41
N ALA A 286 -10.78 -10.95 1.40
CA ALA A 286 -10.27 -11.33 2.70
C ALA A 286 -11.30 -10.90 3.76
N PHE A 287 -11.63 -11.83 4.65
CA PHE A 287 -12.70 -11.68 5.63
C PHE A 287 -12.22 -12.14 7.00
N PRO A 288 -12.64 -11.45 8.08
CA PRO A 288 -12.07 -11.61 9.42
C PRO A 288 -12.30 -12.97 10.10
N ASN A 289 -13.00 -13.92 9.46
CA ASN A 289 -13.39 -15.21 10.09
C ASN A 289 -13.27 -16.44 9.17
N ILE A 290 -12.54 -16.34 8.06
CA ILE A 290 -12.13 -17.53 7.29
C ILE A 290 -10.97 -18.20 8.03
N SER A 291 -10.90 -19.54 8.03
CA SER A 291 -9.76 -20.26 8.61
C SER A 291 -8.45 -19.70 8.07
N LEU A 292 -7.62 -19.14 8.97
CA LEU A 292 -6.34 -18.50 8.63
C LEU A 292 -5.44 -19.43 7.81
N TRP A 293 -5.49 -20.74 8.07
CA TRP A 293 -4.79 -21.79 7.33
C TRP A 293 -5.11 -21.82 5.82
N ARG A 294 -6.39 -21.68 5.45
CA ARG A 294 -6.81 -21.63 4.03
C ARG A 294 -6.39 -20.33 3.36
N LEU A 295 -6.23 -19.24 4.12
CA LEU A 295 -5.72 -17.97 3.59
C LEU A 295 -4.19 -18.00 3.43
N ALA A 296 -3.48 -18.67 4.34
CA ALA A 296 -2.01 -18.77 4.34
C ALA A 296 -1.47 -19.59 3.15
N GLY A 297 -2.17 -20.63 2.70
CA GLY A 297 -1.75 -21.48 1.57
C GLY A 297 -1.92 -20.89 0.17
N ARG A 298 -2.38 -19.63 0.04
CA ARG A 298 -2.62 -19.02 -1.28
C ARG A 298 -1.31 -18.57 -1.93
N ARG A 299 -1.07 -19.02 -3.17
CA ARG A 299 0.12 -18.61 -3.96
C ARG A 299 0.11 -17.14 -4.36
N PHE A 300 -1.05 -16.61 -4.73
CA PHE A 300 -1.22 -15.18 -4.99
C PHE A 300 -1.77 -14.52 -3.73
N ARG A 301 -1.13 -13.46 -3.23
CA ARG A 301 -1.58 -12.74 -2.03
C ARG A 301 -1.53 -11.25 -2.30
N THR A 302 -2.70 -10.65 -2.55
CA THR A 302 -2.81 -9.20 -2.80
C THR A 302 -2.24 -8.34 -1.67
N SER A 303 -2.22 -8.84 -0.43
CA SER A 303 -1.61 -8.15 0.72
C SER A 303 -0.09 -8.00 0.62
N LEU A 304 0.59 -8.86 -0.13
CA LEU A 304 2.04 -8.79 -0.36
C LEU A 304 2.40 -8.07 -1.67
N ILE A 305 1.46 -8.00 -2.61
CA ILE A 305 1.70 -7.43 -3.95
C ILE A 305 1.32 -5.95 -3.95
N VAL A 306 0.12 -5.64 -3.50
CA VAL A 306 -0.45 -4.28 -3.50
C VAL A 306 -1.05 -3.92 -2.14
N PRO A 307 -0.26 -3.82 -1.05
CA PRO A 307 -0.67 -3.12 0.18
C PRO A 307 -0.93 -1.61 -0.08
N TYR A 308 -1.33 -0.85 0.92
CA TYR A 308 -1.21 0.62 0.84
C TYR A 308 0.27 1.02 0.63
N ALA A 309 0.51 2.13 -0.08
CA ALA A 309 1.85 2.60 -0.46
C ALA A 309 2.71 1.59 -1.26
N ALA A 310 2.09 0.54 -1.82
CA ALA A 310 2.76 -0.40 -2.70
C ALA A 310 3.48 0.31 -3.85
N ASN A 311 4.66 -0.16 -4.21
CA ASN A 311 5.48 0.46 -5.24
C ASN A 311 6.08 -0.59 -6.18
N LEU A 312 6.13 -0.23 -7.46
CA LEU A 312 6.80 -0.96 -8.51
C LEU A 312 7.87 -0.05 -9.10
N LEU A 313 9.14 -0.43 -8.99
CA LEU A 313 10.28 0.39 -9.38
C LEU A 313 11.06 -0.32 -10.48
N PHE A 314 11.36 0.41 -11.54
CA PHE A 314 12.27 -0.01 -12.60
C PHE A 314 13.52 0.86 -12.53
N VAL A 315 14.67 0.22 -12.31
CA VAL A 315 15.97 0.89 -12.25
C VAL A 315 16.75 0.54 -13.50
N LEU A 316 17.02 1.56 -14.31
CA LEU A 316 17.89 1.44 -15.47
C LEU A 316 19.31 1.81 -15.06
N TYR A 317 20.24 0.91 -15.31
CA TYR A 317 21.67 1.13 -15.12
C TYR A 317 22.36 1.35 -16.47
N ASP A 318 23.33 2.25 -16.46
CA ASP A 318 24.36 2.32 -17.49
C ASP A 318 25.54 1.46 -17.05
N CYS A 319 25.90 0.48 -17.87
CA CYS A 319 26.93 -0.51 -17.59
C CYS A 319 27.82 -0.74 -18.82
N GLN A 320 29.05 -1.20 -18.61
CA GLN A 320 30.04 -1.40 -19.68
C GLN A 320 29.56 -2.27 -20.85
N ARG A 321 28.72 -3.27 -20.59
CA ARG A 321 28.22 -4.21 -21.62
C ARG A 321 26.85 -3.83 -22.17
N GLY A 322 26.36 -2.64 -21.82
CA GLY A 322 25.09 -2.07 -22.26
C GLY A 322 24.09 -1.88 -21.11
N PRO A 323 22.94 -1.23 -21.37
CA PRO A 323 21.98 -0.89 -20.34
C PRO A 323 21.38 -2.13 -19.68
N ARG A 324 21.26 -2.09 -18.34
CA ARG A 324 20.71 -3.18 -17.52
C ARG A 324 19.44 -2.70 -16.83
N LEU A 325 18.46 -3.57 -16.67
CA LEU A 325 17.18 -3.22 -16.03
C LEU A 325 16.93 -4.12 -14.83
N GLN A 326 16.69 -3.50 -13.67
CA GLN A 326 16.30 -4.20 -12.45
C GLN A 326 14.86 -3.83 -12.07
N LEU A 327 14.12 -4.82 -11.57
CA LEU A 327 12.78 -4.65 -11.02
C LEU A 327 12.81 -4.74 -9.50
N LEU A 328 12.15 -3.80 -8.83
CA LEU A 328 11.84 -3.89 -7.41
C LEU A 328 10.33 -3.81 -7.20
N VAL A 329 9.82 -4.69 -6.34
CA VAL A 329 8.42 -4.70 -5.89
C VAL A 329 8.44 -4.48 -4.39
N ASN A 330 7.75 -3.42 -3.93
CA ASN A 330 7.72 -3.02 -2.52
C ASN A 330 9.14 -2.96 -1.95
N GLU A 331 10.03 -2.17 -2.59
CA GLU A 331 11.43 -1.98 -2.19
C GLU A 331 12.24 -3.29 -2.04
N SER A 332 11.85 -4.36 -2.74
CA SER A 332 12.56 -5.65 -2.74
C SER A 332 12.91 -6.06 -4.16
N PRO A 333 14.13 -6.52 -4.45
CA PRO A 333 14.51 -6.97 -5.78
C PRO A 333 13.68 -8.19 -6.19
N VAL A 334 13.17 -8.17 -7.42
CA VAL A 334 12.41 -9.26 -8.02
C VAL A 334 13.00 -9.56 -9.40
N ARG A 335 13.19 -10.83 -9.71
CA ARG A 335 13.65 -11.25 -11.04
C ARG A 335 12.51 -11.20 -12.04
N PHE A 336 12.85 -10.83 -13.27
CA PHE A 336 11.92 -10.89 -14.39
C PHE A 336 11.57 -12.35 -14.70
N PRO A 337 10.27 -12.73 -14.74
CA PRO A 337 9.86 -14.06 -15.20
C PRO A 337 10.38 -14.36 -16.61
N GLY A 338 11.09 -15.48 -16.77
CA GLY A 338 11.79 -15.87 -17.99
C GLY A 338 13.24 -15.37 -18.11
N LEU A 339 13.73 -14.57 -17.15
CA LEU A 339 15.10 -14.04 -17.10
C LEU A 339 15.67 -14.17 -15.66
N GLU A 340 15.62 -15.37 -15.08
CA GLU A 340 15.95 -15.61 -13.67
C GLU A 340 17.45 -15.81 -13.39
N ALA A 341 18.29 -15.78 -14.42
CA ALA A 341 19.73 -15.96 -14.31
C ALA A 341 20.43 -14.81 -13.56
N GLU A 342 19.91 -13.58 -13.69
CA GLU A 342 20.49 -12.37 -13.12
C GLU A 342 19.38 -11.47 -12.54
N ASP A 343 19.68 -10.71 -11.49
CA ASP A 343 18.72 -9.77 -10.88
C ASP A 343 18.50 -8.51 -11.75
N ALA A 344 19.47 -8.18 -12.60
CA ALA A 344 19.43 -7.05 -13.54
C ALA A 344 19.89 -7.48 -14.95
N PRO A 345 19.02 -8.16 -15.75
CA PRO A 345 19.34 -8.57 -17.11
C PRO A 345 19.57 -7.37 -18.06
N LEU A 346 20.14 -7.63 -19.23
CA LEU A 346 20.27 -6.61 -20.29
C LEU A 346 18.88 -6.11 -20.71
N TYR A 347 18.75 -4.79 -20.82
CA TYR A 347 17.49 -4.14 -21.17
C TYR A 347 16.92 -4.65 -22.50
N ARG A 348 17.79 -4.93 -23.48
CA ARG A 348 17.38 -5.50 -24.78
C ARG A 348 16.75 -6.90 -24.64
N ASP A 349 17.24 -7.71 -23.70
CA ASP A 349 16.75 -9.08 -23.51
C ASP A 349 15.40 -9.06 -22.79
N VAL A 350 15.22 -8.13 -21.85
CA VAL A 350 13.91 -7.85 -21.25
C VAL A 350 12.90 -7.44 -22.33
N ARG A 351 13.25 -6.47 -23.18
CA ARG A 351 12.37 -6.04 -24.28
C ARG A 351 12.05 -7.18 -25.26
N ALA A 352 13.01 -8.02 -25.58
CA ALA A 352 12.80 -9.17 -26.46
C ALA A 352 11.86 -10.21 -25.82
N THR A 353 12.05 -10.51 -24.54
CA THR A 353 11.25 -11.49 -23.79
C THR A 353 9.80 -11.04 -23.67
N TYR A 354 9.57 -9.77 -23.32
CA TYR A 354 8.23 -9.20 -23.17
C TYR A 354 7.69 -8.52 -24.43
N ARG A 355 8.30 -8.76 -25.60
CA ARG A 355 7.93 -8.11 -26.85
C ARG A 355 6.44 -8.26 -27.18
N HIS A 356 5.87 -9.42 -26.90
CA HIS A 356 4.44 -9.67 -27.12
C HIS A 356 3.52 -8.81 -26.24
N LEU A 357 3.95 -8.41 -25.04
CA LEU A 357 3.19 -7.50 -24.17
C LEU A 357 3.40 -6.04 -24.60
N LEU A 358 4.62 -5.70 -25.01
CA LEU A 358 5.02 -4.33 -25.36
C LEU A 358 4.51 -3.92 -26.75
N ASP A 359 4.60 -4.81 -27.73
CA ASP A 359 4.23 -4.56 -29.13
C ASP A 359 2.85 -5.16 -29.49
N GLY A 360 2.38 -6.17 -28.73
CA GLY A 360 1.19 -6.95 -29.06
C GLY A 360 -0.10 -6.54 -28.34
N CYS A 361 -0.02 -5.62 -27.38
CA CYS A 361 -1.19 -5.09 -26.68
C CYS A 361 -1.60 -3.74 -27.30
N ASP A 362 -2.51 -3.77 -28.27
CA ASP A 362 -3.15 -2.56 -28.78
C ASP A 362 -4.25 -2.14 -27.80
N PHE A 363 -3.94 -1.17 -26.95
CA PHE A 363 -4.86 -0.66 -25.94
C PHE A 363 -6.18 -0.17 -26.54
N HIS A 364 -6.15 0.52 -27.69
CA HIS A 364 -7.37 1.04 -28.32
C HIS A 364 -8.26 -0.11 -28.77
N ARG A 365 -7.67 -1.10 -29.46
CA ARG A 365 -8.40 -2.29 -29.92
C ARG A 365 -9.00 -3.11 -28.77
N GLU A 366 -8.26 -3.29 -27.67
CA GLU A 366 -8.78 -3.99 -26.49
C GLU A 366 -9.92 -3.20 -25.82
N CYS A 367 -9.87 -1.87 -25.89
CA CYS A 367 -10.87 -0.99 -25.27
C CYS A 367 -12.10 -0.68 -26.12
N GLU A 368 -12.08 -0.93 -27.43
CA GLU A 368 -13.26 -0.81 -28.30
C GLU A 368 -14.35 -1.87 -27.99
N GLY A 369 -14.00 -2.95 -27.28
CA GLY A 369 -14.91 -4.03 -26.92
C GLY A 369 -15.12 -5.02 -28.06
N ARG A 370 -15.10 -6.33 -27.76
CA ARG A 370 -15.41 -7.35 -28.77
C ARG A 370 -16.92 -7.36 -29.03
N ALA A 371 -17.31 -7.33 -30.30
CA ALA A 371 -18.70 -7.59 -30.70
C ALA A 371 -19.23 -8.85 -30.02
N VAL A 372 -20.44 -8.75 -29.48
CA VAL A 372 -21.17 -9.79 -28.75
C VAL A 372 -21.02 -11.15 -29.45
N GLY A 373 -20.24 -12.07 -28.88
CA GLY A 373 -20.09 -13.41 -29.46
C GLY A 373 -18.90 -14.27 -29.03
N ARG A 374 -17.84 -13.70 -28.43
CA ARG A 374 -16.75 -14.50 -27.85
C ARG A 374 -16.68 -14.31 -26.35
N ALA A 375 -17.07 -15.36 -25.61
CA ALA A 375 -16.77 -15.47 -24.20
C ALA A 375 -15.27 -15.18 -23.95
N PRO A 376 -14.90 -14.51 -22.85
CA PRO A 376 -13.51 -14.34 -22.50
C PRO A 376 -12.89 -15.72 -22.27
N ASN A 377 -11.80 -16.04 -22.99
CA ASN A 377 -10.98 -17.20 -22.69
C ASN A 377 -10.45 -17.04 -21.27
N THR A 378 -10.98 -17.84 -20.35
CA THR A 378 -10.55 -17.94 -18.95
C THR A 378 -9.33 -18.85 -18.74
N GLU A 379 -8.60 -19.19 -19.80
CA GLU A 379 -7.37 -19.98 -19.70
C GLU A 379 -6.14 -19.06 -19.79
N LEU A 380 -5.62 -18.71 -18.61
CA LEU A 380 -4.22 -18.34 -18.34
C LEU A 380 -3.85 -18.63 -16.87
#